data_AF-A0A2S9GL12-F1
#
_entry.id   AF-A0A2S9GL12-F1
#
_cell.length_a   1.000
_cell.length_b   1.000
_cell.length_c   1.000
_cell.angle_alpha   90.00
_cell.angle_beta   90.00
_cell.angle_gamma   90.00
#
_symmetry.space_group_name_H-M   'P 1'
#
loop_
_entity.id
_entity.type
_entity.pdbx_description
1 polymer ?
#
loop_
_entity_poly.entity_id
_entity_poly.type
_entity_poly.pdbx_seq_one_letter_code
_entity_poly.pdbx_strand_id
1 'polypeptide(L)'
;TTWQALLDGRSGIRTLEDSFIDEFDLPVRIGGHLLETFDEQLTAEENVNNSYVQRMALVLGRRVWENAGAPEVDPRRLAVSI
;
A
#
# COMPACT_ATOMS: atom_id res chain seq x y z
N THR A 1 3.80 -11.86 9.83
CA THR A 1 4.24 -10.58 9.25
C THR A 1 4.90 -10.83 7.90
N THR A 2 5.10 -9.82 7.06
CA THR A 2 5.83 -9.94 5.79
C THR A 2 7.24 -10.50 6.01
N TRP A 3 7.94 -10.03 7.04
CA TRP A 3 9.28 -10.52 7.40
C TRP A 3 9.30 -12.03 7.70
N GLN A 4 8.37 -12.52 8.52
CA GLN A 4 8.28 -13.95 8.81
C GLN A 4 8.00 -14.78 7.56
N ALA A 5 7.12 -14.30 6.67
CA ALA A 5 6.83 -14.99 5.42
C ALA A 5 8.07 -15.16 4.52
N LEU A 6 8.94 -14.15 4.49
CA LEU A 6 10.21 -14.24 3.77
C LEU A 6 11.16 -15.26 4.42
N LEU A 7 11.25 -15.29 5.76
CA LEU A 7 12.04 -16.31 6.48
C LEU A 7 11.51 -17.73 6.24
N ASP A 8 10.18 -17.87 6.10
CA ASP A 8 9.52 -19.14 5.76
C ASP A 8 9.65 -19.52 4.28
N GLY A 9 10.30 -18.69 3.44
CA GLY A 9 10.48 -18.93 2.00
C GLY A 9 9.22 -18.74 1.16
N ARG A 10 8.21 -18.02 1.66
CA ARG A 10 6.97 -17.74 0.91
C ARG A 10 7.17 -16.64 -0.13
N SER A 11 6.64 -16.85 -1.33
CA SER A 11 6.59 -15.85 -2.41
C SER A 11 5.23 -15.16 -2.46
N GLY A 12 5.22 -13.87 -2.80
CA GLY A 12 4.00 -13.11 -3.09
C GLY A 12 3.60 -13.11 -4.58
N ILE A 13 4.41 -13.72 -5.45
CA ILE A 13 4.14 -13.77 -6.89
C ILE A 13 3.10 -14.85 -7.20
N ARG A 14 2.12 -14.49 -8.03
CA ARG A 14 0.99 -15.33 -8.45
C ARG A 14 0.64 -15.05 -9.90
N THR A 15 -0.22 -15.90 -10.48
CA THR A 15 -0.87 -15.59 -11.76
C THR A 15 -1.73 -14.35 -11.59
N LEU A 16 -1.67 -13.45 -12.55
CA LEU A 16 -2.50 -12.26 -12.57
C LEU A 16 -3.85 -12.61 -13.21
N GLU A 17 -4.94 -12.21 -12.56
CA GLU A 17 -6.33 -12.53 -12.95
C GLU A 17 -7.10 -11.29 -13.43
N ASP A 18 -6.41 -10.16 -13.59
CA ASP A 18 -7.03 -8.90 -14.02
C ASP A 18 -7.53 -9.00 -15.46
N SER A 19 -8.75 -8.50 -15.71
CA SER A 19 -9.40 -8.62 -17.03
C SER A 19 -8.60 -8.00 -18.18
N PHE A 20 -7.84 -6.94 -17.90
CA PHE A 20 -7.04 -6.24 -18.91
C PHE A 20 -5.92 -7.13 -19.50
N ILE A 21 -5.52 -8.19 -18.80
CA ILE A 21 -4.45 -9.08 -19.26
C ILE A 21 -4.92 -9.88 -20.48
N ASP A 22 -6.14 -10.40 -20.42
CA ASP A 22 -6.75 -11.12 -21.54
C ASP A 22 -7.29 -10.15 -22.59
N GLU A 23 -7.85 -9.01 -22.17
CA GLU A 23 -8.35 -7.98 -23.09
C GLU A 23 -7.26 -7.47 -24.05
N PHE A 24 -6.04 -7.26 -23.55
CA PHE A 24 -4.93 -6.73 -24.32
C PHE A 24 -3.86 -7.78 -24.70
N ASP A 25 -4.16 -9.07 -24.49
CA ASP A 25 -3.24 -10.21 -24.70
C ASP A 25 -1.80 -9.93 -24.22
N LEU A 26 -1.69 -9.55 -22.94
CA LEU A 26 -0.39 -9.18 -22.39
C LEU A 26 0.52 -10.41 -22.30
N PRO A 27 1.80 -10.30 -22.72
CA PRO A 27 2.74 -11.43 -22.70
C PRO A 27 3.19 -11.81 -21.28
N VAL A 28 3.05 -10.90 -20.30
CA VAL A 28 3.40 -11.12 -18.90
C VAL A 28 2.13 -11.41 -18.10
N ARG A 29 2.02 -12.62 -17.54
CA ARG A 29 0.83 -13.13 -16.83
C ARG A 29 1.07 -13.44 -15.35
N ILE A 30 2.23 -13.05 -14.82
CA ILE A 30 2.60 -13.25 -13.41
C ILE A 30 2.94 -11.91 -12.77
N GLY A 31 2.62 -11.77 -11.49
CA GLY A 31 2.91 -10.57 -10.71
C GLY A 31 2.49 -10.69 -9.26
N GLY A 32 2.79 -9.65 -8.48
CA GLY A 32 2.53 -9.61 -7.04
C GLY A 32 1.73 -8.37 -6.67
N HIS A 33 0.41 -8.42 -6.86
CA HIS A 33 -0.49 -7.39 -6.32
C HIS A 33 -0.38 -7.34 -4.79
N LEU A 34 -0.56 -6.15 -4.23
CA LEU A 34 -0.67 -5.98 -2.78
C LEU A 34 -1.81 -6.84 -2.22
N LEU A 35 -1.66 -7.26 -0.96
CA LEU A 35 -2.64 -8.11 -0.27
C LEU A 35 -3.78 -7.30 0.37
N GLU A 36 -3.78 -5.99 0.17
CA GLU A 36 -4.77 -5.06 0.71
C GLU A 36 -5.08 -3.96 -0.29
N THR A 37 -6.23 -3.32 -0.09
CA THR A 37 -6.60 -2.06 -0.73
C THR A 37 -6.64 -0.97 0.33
N PHE A 38 -6.33 0.26 -0.06
CA PHE A 38 -6.28 1.39 0.86
C PHE A 38 -7.64 2.08 1.03
N ASP A 39 -8.53 1.89 0.07
CA ASP A 39 -9.76 2.67 -0.07
C ASP A 39 -10.76 2.42 1.07
N GLU A 40 -10.83 1.18 1.56
CA GLU A 40 -11.71 0.78 2.68
C GLU A 40 -11.26 1.37 4.03
N GLN A 41 -10.03 1.87 4.11
CA GLN A 41 -9.43 2.44 5.33
C GLN A 41 -9.55 3.98 5.36
N LEU A 42 -10.18 4.55 4.34
CA LEU A 42 -10.28 5.99 4.12
C LEU A 42 -11.74 6.43 4.07
N THR A 43 -11.98 7.68 4.45
CA THR A 43 -13.29 8.31 4.26
C THR A 43 -13.59 8.50 2.77
N ALA A 44 -14.87 8.71 2.43
CA ALA A 44 -15.27 8.99 1.05
C ALA A 44 -14.57 10.23 0.47
N GLU A 45 -14.40 11.28 1.29
CA GLU A 45 -13.70 12.50 0.90
C GLU A 45 -12.21 12.23 0.62
N GLU A 46 -11.54 11.48 1.49
CA GLU A 46 -10.14 11.08 1.27
C GLU A 46 -9.99 10.22 0.02
N ASN A 47 -10.95 9.36 -0.29
CA ASN A 47 -10.92 8.55 -1.50
C ASN A 47 -11.05 9.38 -2.78
N VAL A 48 -11.92 10.39 -2.78
CA VAL A 48 -12.16 11.25 -3.95
C VAL A 48 -11.01 12.25 -4.15
N ASN A 49 -10.44 12.77 -3.07
CA ASN A 49 -9.46 13.86 -3.14
C ASN A 49 -8.01 13.39 -3.32
N ASN A 50 -7.74 12.08 -3.24
CA ASN A 50 -6.39 11.55 -3.31
C ASN A 50 -6.21 10.54 -4.46
N SER A 51 -5.11 10.68 -5.19
CA SER A 51 -4.65 9.64 -6.12
C SER A 51 -4.33 8.33 -5.38
N TYR A 52 -4.20 7.22 -6.10
CA TYR A 52 -3.86 5.92 -5.51
C TYR A 52 -2.61 5.96 -4.62
N VAL A 53 -1.54 6.62 -5.08
CA VAL A 53 -0.27 6.72 -4.32
C VAL A 53 -0.42 7.60 -3.08
N GLN A 54 -1.24 8.65 -3.12
CA GLN A 54 -1.52 9.49 -1.95
C GLN A 54 -2.35 8.75 -0.91
N ARG A 55 -3.35 7.95 -1.34
CA ARG A 55 -4.15 7.08 -0.47
C ARG A 55 -3.26 6.06 0.26
N MET A 56 -2.37 5.40 -0.48
CA MET A 56 -1.36 4.51 0.09
C MET A 56 -0.47 5.24 1.11
N ALA A 57 0.10 6.39 0.74
CA ALA A 57 0.97 7.17 1.62
C ALA A 57 0.26 7.62 2.90
N LEU A 58 -1.01 8.02 2.83
CA LEU A 58 -1.80 8.44 3.97
C LEU A 58 -2.02 7.29 4.96
N VAL A 59 -2.42 6.11 4.47
CA VAL A 59 -2.62 4.92 5.30
C VAL A 59 -1.30 4.46 5.94
N LEU A 60 -0.22 4.38 5.16
CA LEU A 60 1.09 3.98 5.69
C LEU A 60 1.66 5.02 6.66
N GLY A 61 1.42 6.31 6.41
CA GLY A 61 1.76 7.43 7.29
C GLY A 61 1.09 7.33 8.67
N ARG A 62 -0.20 7.01 8.71
CA ARG A 62 -0.93 6.75 9.96
C ARG A 62 -0.35 5.56 10.72
N ARG A 63 -0.12 4.44 10.02
CA ARG A 63 0.46 3.22 10.62
C ARG A 63 1.85 3.46 11.19
N VAL A 64 2.73 4.18 10.49
CA VAL A 64 4.09 4.45 11.01
C VAL A 64 4.04 5.36 12.23
N TRP A 65 3.13 6.35 12.25
CA TRP A 65 2.96 7.23 13.39
C TRP A 65 2.42 6.48 14.61
N GLU A 66 1.41 5.63 14.43
CA GLU A 66 0.85 4.76 15.47
C GLU A 66 1.90 3.79 16.01
N ASN A 67 2.66 3.12 15.13
CA ASN A 67 3.74 2.20 15.52
C ASN A 67 4.88 2.92 16.26
N ALA A 68 5.10 4.21 16.00
CA ALA A 68 6.02 5.04 16.75
C ALA A 68 5.48 5.49 18.12
N GLY A 69 4.25 5.10 18.48
CA GLY A 69 3.59 5.47 19.73
C GLY A 69 2.83 6.79 19.66
N ALA A 70 2.47 7.26 18.47
CA ALA A 70 1.79 8.53 18.21
C ALA A 70 2.42 9.73 18.95
N PRO A 71 3.72 9.98 18.75
CA PRO A 71 4.44 10.99 19.52
C PRO A 71 3.93 12.41 19.22
N GLU A 72 3.98 13.28 20.22
CA GLU A 72 3.83 14.72 20.04
C GLU A 72 5.20 15.33 19.74
N VAL A 73 5.37 15.88 18.54
CA VAL A 73 6.64 16.47 18.08
C VAL A 73 6.45 17.93 17.68
N ASP A 74 7.51 18.74 17.74
CA ASP A 74 7.48 20.12 17.23
C ASP A 74 7.28 20.11 15.70
N PRO A 75 6.14 20.62 15.18
CA PRO A 75 5.87 20.60 13.75
C PRO A 75 6.87 21.41 12.92
N ARG A 76 7.56 22.39 13.52
CA ARG A 76 8.60 23.18 12.83
C ARG A 76 9.90 22.39 12.64
N ARG A 77 10.01 21.22 13.27
CA ARG A 77 11.18 20.34 13.24
C ARG A 77 10.86 18.95 12.68
N LEU A 78 9.61 18.73 12.26
CA LEU A 78 9.20 17.53 11.57
C LEU A 78 9.30 17.73 10.05
N ALA A 79 10.04 16.85 9.37
CA ALA A 79 10.15 16.83 7.92
C ALA A 79 9.60 15.52 7.37
N VAL A 80 9.08 15.55 6.14
CA VAL A 80 8.57 14.38 5.40
C VAL A 80 9.29 14.33 4.05
N SER A 81 9.74 13.14 3.65
CA SER A 81 10.29 12.86 2.32
C SER A 81 9.76 11.50 1.87
N ILE A 82 9.05 11.47 0.74
CA ILE A 82 8.42 10.27 0.15
C ILE A 82 9.00 10.07 -1.25
#